data_AF-A0AAX4H956-F1
#
_entry.id   AF-A0AAX4H956-F1
#
_cell.length_a   1.000
_cell.length_b   1.000
_cell.length_c   1.000
_cell.angle_alpha   90.00
_cell.angle_beta   90.00
_cell.angle_gamma   90.00
#
_symmetry.space_group_name_H-M   'P 1'
#
loop_
_entity.id
_entity.type
_entity.pdbx_description
1 polymer ?
#
loop_
_entity_poly.entity_id
_entity_poly.type
_entity_poly.pdbx_seq_one_letter_code
_entity_poly.pdbx_strand_id
1 'polypeptide(L)'
;MSFRLLRNSISRTSALRRPNSGRDEHLCQLLTQNLHLHSSARIFTAQVSPTQADREMIQLMNRNAPQKEIFQHIAANASHSLSSELIEDFMVSLLKQNNLNAVAIVAHLAIDAKEAGQTAFSNQFWSLLASNASSMCNHSACLLVYHEVVEPMAKYTDGTKSSFYENEHVPFLLMPTALESLAIVFAKNGNHAAIEGLWQYFKRFYSYMGNKSTYKALQILLIEAYAKRGDLDNALERFCDFAMKFRGHGLIVDSEHHDKALQKAVKTNSDRRNRIIAKESKKYERSNSTSGEDSSRGFDIVYNKYTLLGEKYSAIIDGDLKVADLPVFYELLDSHLRNITTKTGGPSFKEINFLIRKSHHSLGKFVIRSLCDQGKIFEAFHVLKSMIITYDYILRNPDCNYSPEYLAILRSICNDWRSSDKSISTEDKAFLQSVFNLYLKICNDVLISSCYSTYVQALLSVDCVSQQEIIFEVSKLNTQKRVIPLLDGLAYEKAISLGVPEELIERES
;
A
#
# COMPACT_ATOMS: atom_id res chain seq x y z
N MET A 1 -9.89 -4.09 -21.47
CA MET A 1 -10.27 -2.71 -21.10
C MET A 1 -10.00 -2.36 -19.62
N SER A 2 -9.65 -3.32 -18.75
CA SER A 2 -9.46 -3.13 -17.30
C SER A 2 -8.13 -2.50 -16.83
N PHE A 3 -7.20 -2.18 -17.73
CA PHE A 3 -5.86 -1.65 -17.35
C PHE A 3 -5.77 -0.12 -17.23
N ARG A 4 -6.80 0.64 -17.64
CA ARG A 4 -6.82 2.12 -17.47
C ARG A 4 -7.23 2.54 -16.05
N LEU A 5 -7.92 1.69 -15.28
CA LEU A 5 -8.40 2.03 -13.93
C LEU A 5 -7.29 1.98 -12.87
N LEU A 6 -6.35 1.03 -12.97
CA LEU A 6 -5.16 0.93 -12.10
C LEU A 6 -4.21 2.13 -12.22
N ARG A 7 -4.14 2.76 -13.41
CA ARG A 7 -3.32 3.97 -13.62
C ARG A 7 -3.96 5.21 -13.00
N ASN A 8 -5.29 5.25 -12.89
CA ASN A 8 -6.05 6.38 -12.35
C ASN A 8 -6.24 6.32 -10.83
N SER A 9 -6.24 5.12 -10.21
CA SER A 9 -6.32 5.00 -8.74
C SER A 9 -5.00 5.38 -8.05
N ILE A 10 -3.85 5.02 -8.63
CA ILE A 10 -2.52 5.38 -8.10
C ILE A 10 -2.17 6.86 -8.36
N SER A 11 -2.74 7.47 -9.42
CA SER A 11 -2.48 8.89 -9.74
C SER A 11 -3.34 9.89 -8.96
N ARG A 12 -4.40 9.44 -8.25
CA ARG A 12 -5.30 10.34 -7.50
C ARG A 12 -4.98 10.49 -6.02
N THR A 13 -4.10 9.65 -5.47
CA THR A 13 -3.57 9.80 -4.10
C THR A 13 -2.33 10.70 -4.01
N SER A 14 -1.84 11.25 -5.14
CA SER A 14 -0.65 12.13 -5.20
C SER A 14 -0.95 13.60 -5.52
N ALA A 15 -2.22 14.01 -5.61
CA ALA A 15 -2.57 15.41 -5.91
C ALA A 15 -2.62 16.27 -4.64
N LEU A 16 -1.46 16.62 -4.08
CA LEU A 16 -1.22 17.88 -3.37
C LEU A 16 0.29 18.14 -3.20
N ARG A 17 0.95 18.38 -4.34
CA ARG A 17 2.03 19.36 -4.57
C ARG A 17 2.59 19.05 -5.95
N ARG A 18 2.57 20.04 -6.85
CA ARG A 18 3.36 19.97 -8.08
C ARG A 18 4.81 19.61 -7.67
N PRO A 19 5.42 18.55 -8.21
CA PRO A 19 6.84 18.35 -8.01
C PRO A 19 7.52 19.53 -8.71
N ASN A 20 8.37 20.25 -7.97
CA ASN A 20 9.33 21.15 -8.59
C ASN A 20 10.25 20.26 -9.44
N SER A 21 9.90 20.03 -10.70
CA SER A 21 10.69 19.25 -11.67
C SER A 21 12.13 19.77 -11.79
N GLY A 22 12.33 21.07 -11.53
CA GLY A 22 13.65 21.68 -11.46
C GLY A 22 14.46 21.38 -10.20
N ARG A 23 13.89 20.83 -9.12
CA ARG A 23 14.66 20.45 -7.90
C ARG A 23 15.19 19.02 -7.97
N ASP A 24 14.48 18.09 -8.60
CA ASP A 24 14.93 16.69 -8.72
C ASP A 24 15.99 16.53 -9.83
N GLU A 25 15.88 17.28 -10.93
CA GLU A 25 16.97 17.40 -11.91
C GLU A 25 18.19 18.12 -11.32
N HIS A 26 17.98 19.16 -10.52
CA HIS A 26 19.08 19.87 -9.87
C HIS A 26 19.73 19.04 -8.76
N LEU A 27 18.99 18.18 -8.05
CA LEU A 27 19.55 17.21 -7.10
C LEU A 27 20.30 16.09 -7.80
N CYS A 28 19.77 15.54 -8.91
CA CYS A 28 20.50 14.58 -9.74
C CYS A 28 21.76 15.20 -10.35
N GLN A 29 21.70 16.44 -10.83
CA GLN A 29 22.86 17.17 -11.34
C GLN A 29 23.87 17.52 -10.24
N LEU A 30 23.42 17.90 -9.04
CA LEU A 30 24.29 18.14 -7.88
C LEU A 30 24.91 16.84 -7.36
N LEU A 31 24.20 15.73 -7.38
CA LEU A 31 24.75 14.40 -7.06
C LEU A 31 25.75 13.95 -8.13
N THR A 32 25.50 14.24 -9.41
CA THR A 32 26.40 13.93 -10.52
C THR A 32 27.64 14.85 -10.56
N GLN A 33 27.51 16.12 -10.18
CA GLN A 33 28.63 17.07 -10.04
C GLN A 33 29.48 16.78 -8.79
N ASN A 34 28.86 16.41 -7.66
CA ASN A 34 29.60 15.96 -6.48
C ASN A 34 30.32 14.62 -6.73
N LEU A 35 29.80 13.76 -7.62
CA LEU A 35 30.50 12.55 -8.09
C LEU A 35 31.78 12.88 -8.87
N HIS A 36 31.81 13.94 -9.69
CA HIS A 36 33.02 14.36 -10.40
C HIS A 36 34.07 15.00 -9.49
N LEU A 37 33.63 15.70 -8.43
CA LEU A 37 34.54 16.28 -7.42
C LEU A 37 35.11 15.20 -6.48
N HIS A 38 34.36 14.13 -6.21
CA HIS A 38 34.83 13.02 -5.38
C HIS A 38 35.53 11.89 -6.14
N SER A 39 35.31 11.71 -7.45
CA SER A 39 36.13 10.81 -8.28
C SER A 39 37.59 11.27 -8.31
N SER A 40 37.82 12.58 -8.26
CA SER A 40 39.16 13.18 -8.18
C SER A 40 39.77 13.12 -6.76
N ALA A 41 38.95 12.96 -5.72
CA ALA A 41 39.39 12.93 -4.32
C ALA A 41 39.56 11.51 -3.73
N ARG A 42 39.12 10.46 -4.43
CA ARG A 42 39.20 9.05 -3.97
C ARG A 42 40.47 8.30 -4.38
N ILE A 43 41.42 8.95 -5.03
CA ILE A 43 42.73 8.36 -5.40
C ILE A 43 43.65 8.13 -4.17
N PHE A 44 43.24 8.54 -2.96
CA PHE A 44 44.10 8.46 -1.77
C PHE A 44 43.49 7.68 -0.61
N THR A 45 43.15 6.41 -0.82
CA THR A 45 43.14 5.43 0.28
C THR A 45 43.54 4.04 -0.24
N ALA A 46 44.64 3.51 0.31
CA ALA A 46 45.35 2.26 -0.01
C ALA A 46 46.21 2.27 -1.30
N GLN A 47 47.52 2.49 -1.13
CA GLN A 47 48.53 2.26 -2.16
C GLN A 47 48.63 0.76 -2.50
N VAL A 48 47.79 0.28 -3.40
CA VAL A 48 48.03 -0.95 -4.17
C VAL A 48 48.31 -0.52 -5.60
N SER A 49 49.47 -0.93 -6.14
CA SER A 49 49.80 -0.62 -7.53
C SER A 49 48.77 -1.29 -8.45
N PRO A 50 48.16 -0.57 -9.41
CA PRO A 50 47.14 -1.15 -10.29
C PRO A 50 47.73 -2.32 -11.07
N THR A 51 46.99 -3.43 -11.10
CA THR A 51 47.41 -4.66 -11.79
C THR A 51 47.51 -4.41 -13.30
N GLN A 52 48.13 -5.34 -14.04
CA GLN A 52 48.16 -5.26 -15.50
C GLN A 52 46.73 -5.27 -16.07
N ALA A 53 45.83 -6.09 -15.51
CA ALA A 53 44.42 -6.14 -15.91
C ALA A 53 43.69 -4.81 -15.65
N ASP A 54 43.99 -4.13 -14.54
CA ASP A 54 43.44 -2.80 -14.23
C ASP A 54 43.90 -1.75 -15.25
N ARG A 55 45.20 -1.76 -15.58
CA ARG A 55 45.78 -0.82 -16.57
C ARG A 55 45.16 -1.01 -17.94
N GLU A 56 44.96 -2.25 -18.37
CA GLU A 56 44.30 -2.57 -19.63
C GLU A 56 42.83 -2.14 -19.63
N MET A 57 42.10 -2.36 -18.53
CA MET A 57 40.71 -1.90 -18.39
C MET A 57 40.61 -0.37 -18.47
N ILE A 58 41.50 0.36 -17.79
CA ILE A 58 41.57 1.82 -17.86
C ILE A 58 41.82 2.28 -19.30
N GLN A 59 42.70 1.61 -20.05
CA GLN A 59 42.95 1.93 -21.46
C GLN A 59 41.72 1.69 -22.34
N LEU A 60 41.01 0.57 -22.14
CA LEU A 60 39.78 0.26 -22.86
C LEU A 60 38.69 1.31 -22.57
N MET A 61 38.52 1.71 -21.32
CA MET A 61 37.55 2.74 -20.91
C MET A 61 37.91 4.12 -21.46
N ASN A 62 39.19 4.55 -21.34
CA ASN A 62 39.64 5.86 -21.82
C ASN A 62 39.56 6.02 -23.34
N ARG A 63 39.70 4.91 -24.09
CA ARG A 63 39.56 4.91 -25.56
C ARG A 63 38.11 4.74 -26.02
N ASN A 64 37.16 4.66 -25.10
CA ASN A 64 35.75 4.36 -25.39
C ASN A 64 35.60 3.09 -26.25
N ALA A 65 36.35 2.03 -25.90
CA ALA A 65 36.25 0.75 -26.59
C ALA A 65 34.80 0.22 -26.58
N PRO A 66 34.42 -0.62 -27.57
CA PRO A 66 33.10 -1.23 -27.59
C PRO A 66 32.77 -1.93 -26.26
N GLN A 67 31.55 -1.75 -25.75
CA GLN A 67 31.13 -2.33 -24.46
C GLN A 67 31.33 -3.84 -24.38
N LYS A 68 31.20 -4.53 -25.51
CA LYS A 68 31.46 -5.97 -25.62
C LYS A 68 32.90 -6.33 -25.26
N GLU A 69 33.87 -5.53 -25.70
CA GLU A 69 35.30 -5.75 -25.42
C GLU A 69 35.60 -5.51 -23.95
N ILE A 70 35.05 -4.43 -23.36
CA ILE A 70 35.17 -4.15 -21.93
C ILE A 70 34.53 -5.28 -21.11
N PHE A 71 33.35 -5.76 -21.49
CA PHE A 71 32.68 -6.89 -20.84
C PHE A 71 33.52 -8.17 -20.92
N GLN A 72 34.06 -8.52 -22.09
CA GLN A 72 34.92 -9.69 -22.27
C GLN A 72 36.17 -9.61 -21.40
N HIS A 73 36.77 -8.42 -21.28
CA HIS A 73 37.91 -8.19 -20.40
C HIS A 73 37.54 -8.43 -18.92
N ILE A 74 36.38 -7.91 -18.48
CA ILE A 74 35.89 -8.16 -17.11
C ILE A 74 35.66 -9.66 -16.90
N ALA A 75 34.96 -10.33 -17.81
CA ALA A 75 34.66 -11.76 -17.71
C ALA A 75 35.91 -12.63 -17.62
N ALA A 76 36.98 -12.27 -18.33
CA ALA A 76 38.24 -13.01 -18.32
C ALA A 76 39.08 -12.80 -17.05
N ASN A 77 38.88 -11.68 -16.34
CA ASN A 77 39.78 -11.24 -15.26
C ASN A 77 39.09 -11.02 -13.90
N ALA A 78 37.77 -11.19 -13.80
CA ALA A 78 36.99 -10.90 -12.59
C ALA A 78 37.44 -11.71 -11.36
N SER A 79 37.88 -12.96 -11.55
CA SER A 79 38.20 -13.88 -10.44
C SER A 79 39.48 -13.55 -9.67
N HIS A 80 40.45 -12.82 -10.25
CA HIS A 80 41.79 -12.72 -9.64
C HIS A 80 42.54 -11.39 -9.80
N SER A 81 42.08 -10.41 -10.59
CA SER A 81 42.97 -9.29 -10.96
C SER A 81 42.33 -7.92 -11.16
N LEU A 82 41.00 -7.79 -11.15
CA LEU A 82 40.33 -6.51 -11.40
C LEU A 82 39.87 -5.81 -10.14
N SER A 83 40.14 -4.51 -10.06
CA SER A 83 39.62 -3.64 -9.02
C SER A 83 38.10 -3.50 -9.14
N SER A 84 37.39 -3.59 -8.01
CA SER A 84 35.93 -3.43 -8.01
C SER A 84 35.48 -2.00 -8.31
N GLU A 85 36.34 -1.02 -8.07
CA GLU A 85 36.10 0.40 -8.38
C GLU A 85 36.03 0.60 -9.91
N LEU A 86 36.92 -0.02 -10.67
CA LEU A 86 36.90 0.06 -12.13
C LEU A 86 35.66 -0.64 -12.73
N ILE A 87 35.26 -1.78 -12.16
CA ILE A 87 34.03 -2.47 -12.55
C ILE A 87 32.81 -1.58 -12.25
N GLU A 88 32.77 -0.93 -11.08
CA GLU A 88 31.71 0.00 -10.71
C GLU A 88 31.64 1.19 -11.65
N ASP A 89 32.77 1.81 -12.02
CA ASP A 89 32.81 2.92 -12.99
C ASP A 89 32.23 2.52 -14.34
N PHE A 90 32.57 1.31 -14.82
CA PHE A 90 31.99 0.78 -16.04
C PHE A 90 30.48 0.56 -15.91
N MET A 91 30.01 -0.04 -14.80
CA MET A 91 28.57 -0.21 -14.56
C MET A 91 27.83 1.13 -14.44
N VAL A 92 28.43 2.15 -13.84
CA VAL A 92 27.86 3.52 -13.80
C VAL A 92 27.76 4.09 -15.21
N SER A 93 28.73 3.83 -16.09
CA SER A 93 28.62 4.22 -17.50
C SER A 93 27.45 3.52 -18.22
N LEU A 94 27.20 2.24 -17.92
CA LEU A 94 26.07 1.48 -18.45
C LEU A 94 24.73 1.98 -17.88
N LEU A 95 24.70 2.35 -16.60
CA LEU A 95 23.53 2.97 -15.95
C LEU A 95 23.16 4.29 -16.61
N LYS A 96 24.14 5.15 -16.92
CA LYS A 96 23.90 6.41 -17.66
C LYS A 96 23.31 6.19 -19.05
N GLN A 97 23.55 5.02 -19.63
CA GLN A 97 22.99 4.61 -20.93
C GLN A 97 21.70 3.81 -20.80
N ASN A 98 21.13 3.70 -19.59
CA ASN A 98 19.93 2.95 -19.29
C ASN A 98 20.00 1.45 -19.63
N ASN A 99 21.20 0.88 -19.71
CA ASN A 99 21.40 -0.54 -20.01
C ASN A 99 21.44 -1.39 -18.73
N LEU A 100 20.31 -1.45 -18.03
CA LEU A 100 20.19 -2.11 -16.72
C LEU A 100 20.44 -3.62 -16.75
N ASN A 101 20.16 -4.28 -17.88
CA ASN A 101 20.43 -5.71 -18.02
C ASN A 101 21.94 -5.99 -18.07
N ALA A 102 22.70 -5.17 -18.80
CA ALA A 102 24.15 -5.30 -18.83
C ALA A 102 24.76 -5.01 -17.45
N VAL A 103 24.24 -4.01 -16.74
CA VAL A 103 24.64 -3.72 -15.34
C VAL A 103 24.41 -4.94 -14.45
N ALA A 104 23.22 -5.55 -14.53
CA ALA A 104 22.91 -6.71 -13.71
C ALA A 104 23.83 -7.91 -14.01
N ILE A 105 24.13 -8.17 -15.29
CA ILE A 105 25.02 -9.28 -15.68
C ILE A 105 26.45 -9.03 -15.19
N VAL A 106 26.99 -7.81 -15.37
CA VAL A 106 28.33 -7.46 -14.89
C VAL A 106 28.41 -7.55 -13.37
N ALA A 107 27.38 -7.10 -12.67
CA ALA A 107 27.31 -7.18 -11.22
C ALA A 107 27.32 -8.64 -10.74
N HIS A 108 26.49 -9.52 -11.32
CA HIS A 108 26.51 -10.95 -10.99
C HIS A 108 27.89 -11.58 -11.21
N LEU A 109 28.50 -11.32 -12.37
CA LEU A 109 29.84 -11.87 -12.68
C LEU A 109 30.90 -11.39 -11.69
N ALA A 110 30.84 -10.14 -11.25
CA ALA A 110 31.77 -9.59 -10.27
C ALA A 110 31.51 -10.09 -8.84
N ILE A 111 30.26 -10.39 -8.48
CA ILE A 111 29.88 -10.94 -7.18
C ILE A 111 30.29 -12.42 -7.10
N ASP A 112 29.97 -13.22 -8.12
CA ASP A 112 30.34 -14.65 -8.20
C ASP A 112 31.86 -14.86 -8.18
N ALA A 113 32.60 -13.88 -8.71
CA ALA A 113 34.06 -13.91 -8.76
C ALA A 113 34.75 -13.66 -7.41
N LYS A 114 34.04 -13.14 -6.40
CA LYS A 114 34.60 -12.89 -5.07
C LYS A 114 34.23 -14.02 -4.11
N GLU A 115 35.23 -14.57 -3.40
CA GLU A 115 34.99 -15.50 -2.29
C GLU A 115 34.16 -14.82 -1.19
N ALA A 116 33.29 -15.61 -0.55
CA ALA A 116 32.24 -15.15 0.35
C ALA A 116 32.76 -14.24 1.48
N GLY A 117 32.50 -12.93 1.38
CA GLY A 117 32.95 -11.95 2.37
C GLY A 117 32.84 -10.47 1.98
N GLN A 118 31.61 -10.00 1.74
CA GLN A 118 31.17 -8.59 1.68
C GLN A 118 31.46 -7.68 0.46
N THR A 119 30.41 -6.88 0.18
CA THR A 119 30.25 -5.68 -0.65
C THR A 119 31.34 -5.34 -1.65
N ALA A 120 31.20 -5.89 -2.86
CA ALA A 120 32.02 -5.50 -3.99
C ALA A 120 31.75 -4.06 -4.47
N PHE A 121 30.57 -3.51 -4.20
CA PHE A 121 30.14 -2.22 -4.73
C PHE A 121 29.73 -1.26 -3.63
N SER A 122 29.91 0.02 -3.90
CA SER A 122 29.58 1.09 -2.99
C SER A 122 28.07 1.16 -2.71
N ASN A 123 27.72 1.63 -1.51
CA ASN A 123 26.32 1.89 -1.15
C ASN A 123 25.66 2.91 -2.10
N GLN A 124 26.47 3.81 -2.67
CA GLN A 124 26.03 4.78 -3.68
C GLN A 124 25.60 4.09 -4.97
N PHE A 125 26.38 3.13 -5.46
CA PHE A 125 26.03 2.34 -6.64
C PHE A 125 24.71 1.61 -6.43
N TRP A 126 24.55 0.89 -5.31
CA TRP A 126 23.31 0.17 -5.02
C TRP A 126 22.09 1.08 -4.91
N SER A 127 22.26 2.25 -4.30
CA SER A 127 21.19 3.26 -4.22
C SER A 127 20.80 3.78 -5.60
N LEU A 128 21.78 4.04 -6.48
CA LEU A 128 21.56 4.48 -7.85
C LEU A 128 20.90 3.39 -8.69
N LEU A 129 21.35 2.14 -8.56
CA LEU A 129 20.78 0.99 -9.25
C LEU A 129 19.33 0.76 -8.82
N ALA A 130 19.03 0.80 -7.51
CA ALA A 130 17.66 0.64 -6.99
C ALA A 130 16.72 1.72 -7.56
N SER A 131 17.18 2.97 -7.61
CA SER A 131 16.41 4.08 -8.17
C SER A 131 16.17 3.91 -9.68
N ASN A 132 17.23 3.67 -10.47
CA ASN A 132 17.13 3.50 -11.92
C ASN A 132 16.29 2.27 -12.29
N ALA A 133 16.55 1.12 -11.65
CA ALA A 133 15.80 -0.12 -11.87
C ALA A 133 14.30 0.07 -11.61
N SER A 134 13.95 0.75 -10.51
CA SER A 134 12.56 1.01 -10.18
C SER A 134 11.89 1.99 -11.15
N SER A 135 12.58 3.10 -11.49
CA SER A 135 12.04 4.12 -12.42
C SER A 135 11.77 3.55 -13.81
N MET A 136 12.65 2.66 -14.28
CA MET A 136 12.51 1.97 -15.56
C MET A 136 11.64 0.71 -15.49
N CYS A 137 11.11 0.35 -14.31
CA CYS A 137 10.38 -0.90 -14.07
C CYS A 137 11.15 -2.16 -14.52
N ASN A 138 12.49 -2.18 -14.41
CA ASN A 138 13.31 -3.32 -14.81
C ASN A 138 13.33 -4.38 -13.70
N HIS A 139 12.65 -5.51 -13.92
CA HIS A 139 12.50 -6.54 -12.91
C HIS A 139 13.81 -7.23 -12.52
N SER A 140 14.67 -7.56 -13.49
CA SER A 140 15.94 -8.26 -13.25
C SER A 140 16.90 -7.45 -12.40
N ALA A 141 17.04 -6.15 -12.70
CA ALA A 141 17.87 -5.26 -11.89
C ALA A 141 17.29 -5.05 -10.48
N CYS A 142 15.96 -4.98 -10.33
CA CYS A 142 15.33 -4.95 -9.00
C CYS A 142 15.57 -6.24 -8.20
N LEU A 143 15.56 -7.41 -8.86
CA LEU A 143 15.87 -8.70 -8.22
C LEU A 143 17.30 -8.75 -7.71
N LEU A 144 18.26 -8.24 -8.49
CA LEU A 144 19.65 -8.14 -8.04
C LEU A 144 19.75 -7.29 -6.77
N VAL A 145 19.14 -6.09 -6.74
CA VAL A 145 19.10 -5.25 -5.53
C VAL A 145 18.46 -5.99 -4.36
N TYR A 146 17.38 -6.73 -4.61
CA TYR A 146 16.71 -7.51 -3.58
C TYR A 146 17.63 -8.59 -2.98
N HIS A 147 18.28 -9.40 -3.80
CA HIS A 147 19.11 -10.51 -3.34
C HIS A 147 20.48 -10.11 -2.79
N GLU A 148 20.95 -8.89 -3.06
CA GLU A 148 22.24 -8.40 -2.57
C GLU A 148 22.12 -7.42 -1.40
N VAL A 149 20.99 -6.72 -1.29
CA VAL A 149 20.80 -5.66 -0.28
C VAL A 149 19.69 -5.98 0.71
N VAL A 150 18.54 -6.48 0.22
CA VAL A 150 17.33 -6.68 1.06
C VAL A 150 17.37 -8.03 1.77
N GLU A 151 17.57 -9.11 1.00
CA GLU A 151 17.76 -10.47 1.49
C GLU A 151 19.08 -11.04 0.92
N PRO A 152 20.24 -10.56 1.40
CA PRO A 152 21.56 -11.03 0.99
C PRO A 152 21.70 -12.56 0.97
N MET A 153 22.15 -13.11 -0.16
CA MET A 153 22.42 -14.55 -0.31
C MET A 153 23.45 -15.10 0.68
N ALA A 154 24.38 -14.26 1.14
CA ALA A 154 25.41 -14.60 2.12
C ALA A 154 24.85 -15.28 3.39
N LYS A 155 23.63 -14.91 3.79
CA LYS A 155 22.91 -15.54 4.91
C LYS A 155 22.69 -17.04 4.74
N TYR A 156 22.54 -17.52 3.51
CA TYR A 156 22.21 -18.92 3.22
C TYR A 156 23.44 -19.77 2.89
N THR A 157 24.57 -19.14 2.61
CA THR A 157 25.83 -19.81 2.26
C THR A 157 26.72 -20.07 3.46
N ASP A 158 26.61 -19.26 4.51
CA ASP A 158 27.31 -19.50 5.78
C ASP A 158 26.65 -20.70 6.49
N GLY A 159 27.24 -21.89 6.34
CA GLY A 159 26.77 -23.17 6.91
C GLY A 159 26.64 -23.22 8.44
N THR A 160 26.84 -22.12 9.14
CA THR A 160 26.42 -21.95 10.52
C THR A 160 24.91 -21.88 10.59
N LYS A 161 24.30 -22.69 11.47
CA LYS A 161 22.89 -22.58 11.88
C LYS A 161 22.64 -21.27 12.66
N SER A 162 23.13 -20.14 12.17
CA SER A 162 22.94 -18.82 12.76
C SER A 162 21.49 -18.42 12.51
N SER A 163 20.69 -18.47 13.58
CA SER A 163 19.46 -17.70 13.78
C SER A 163 18.73 -17.29 12.49
N PHE A 164 17.75 -18.10 12.05
CA PHE A 164 16.86 -17.83 10.90
C PHE A 164 16.16 -16.45 10.90
N TYR A 165 16.26 -15.68 11.98
CA TYR A 165 15.43 -14.52 12.26
C TYR A 165 16.08 -13.18 11.90
N GLU A 166 17.41 -13.08 11.83
CA GLU A 166 18.09 -11.80 11.63
C GLU A 166 19.23 -11.93 10.61
N ASN A 167 19.05 -11.36 9.41
CA ASN A 167 20.10 -11.32 8.38
C ASN A 167 21.15 -10.25 8.76
N GLU A 168 22.27 -10.66 9.37
CA GLU A 168 23.36 -9.74 9.73
C GLU A 168 24.12 -9.21 8.51
N HIS A 169 23.94 -9.80 7.33
CA HIS A 169 24.66 -9.45 6.11
C HIS A 169 24.05 -8.29 5.33
N VAL A 170 22.99 -7.64 5.84
CA VAL A 170 22.42 -6.44 5.21
C VAL A 170 23.48 -5.33 5.20
N PRO A 171 24.00 -4.93 4.02
CA PRO A 171 25.19 -4.09 3.94
C PRO A 171 24.94 -2.64 4.30
N PHE A 172 23.75 -2.12 3.94
CA PHE A 172 23.32 -0.77 4.24
C PHE A 172 21.80 -0.64 4.13
N LEU A 173 21.27 0.51 4.56
CA LEU A 173 19.84 0.76 4.58
C LEU A 173 19.33 1.49 3.32
N LEU A 174 18.49 0.80 2.53
CA LEU A 174 17.74 1.42 1.43
C LEU A 174 16.65 2.37 1.93
N MET A 175 16.56 3.57 1.34
CA MET A 175 15.52 4.53 1.68
C MET A 175 14.10 3.94 1.58
N PRO A 176 13.16 4.31 2.48
CA PRO A 176 11.78 3.81 2.46
C PRO A 176 11.08 3.96 1.09
N THR A 177 11.30 5.08 0.40
CA THR A 177 10.75 5.33 -0.93
C THR A 177 11.31 4.40 -2.01
N ALA A 178 12.56 3.95 -1.86
CA ALA A 178 13.14 2.94 -2.74
C ALA A 178 12.49 1.58 -2.52
N LEU A 179 12.21 1.19 -1.26
CA LEU A 179 11.49 -0.05 -0.94
C LEU A 179 10.09 -0.07 -1.56
N GLU A 180 9.37 1.05 -1.47
CA GLU A 180 8.06 1.21 -2.13
C GLU A 180 8.16 1.05 -3.65
N SER A 181 9.15 1.71 -4.25
CA SER A 181 9.35 1.67 -5.71
C SER A 181 9.70 0.26 -6.20
N LEU A 182 10.55 -0.47 -5.47
CA LEU A 182 10.87 -1.87 -5.75
C LEU A 182 9.63 -2.75 -5.62
N ALA A 183 8.84 -2.58 -4.56
CA ALA A 183 7.61 -3.35 -4.33
C ALA A 183 6.59 -3.16 -5.46
N ILE A 184 6.47 -1.96 -6.03
CA ILE A 184 5.61 -1.69 -7.20
C ILE A 184 6.08 -2.51 -8.41
N VAL A 185 7.39 -2.59 -8.68
CA VAL A 185 7.92 -3.40 -9.77
C VAL A 185 7.63 -4.89 -9.52
N PHE A 186 7.83 -5.39 -8.30
CA PHE A 186 7.54 -6.78 -7.96
C PHE A 186 6.05 -7.13 -8.05
N ALA A 187 5.16 -6.22 -7.64
CA ALA A 187 3.71 -6.41 -7.75
C ALA A 187 3.26 -6.52 -9.22
N LYS A 188 3.83 -5.69 -10.10
CA LYS A 188 3.59 -5.78 -11.55
C LYS A 188 3.98 -7.14 -12.11
N ASN A 189 5.12 -7.68 -11.66
CA ASN A 189 5.66 -8.96 -12.11
C ASN A 189 5.12 -10.19 -11.33
N GLY A 190 4.21 -9.99 -10.37
CA GLY A 190 3.61 -11.09 -9.58
C GLY A 190 4.56 -11.74 -8.56
N ASN A 191 5.68 -11.08 -8.24
CA ASN A 191 6.65 -11.59 -7.28
C ASN A 191 6.28 -11.20 -5.84
N HIS A 192 5.29 -11.91 -5.28
CA HIS A 192 4.80 -11.69 -3.93
C HIS A 192 5.86 -11.96 -2.84
N ALA A 193 6.73 -12.95 -3.05
CA ALA A 193 7.76 -13.31 -2.07
C ALA A 193 8.76 -12.16 -1.84
N ALA A 194 9.16 -11.47 -2.91
CA ALA A 194 10.00 -10.29 -2.80
C ALA A 194 9.29 -9.13 -2.06
N ILE A 195 7.97 -8.95 -2.25
CA ILE A 195 7.18 -7.93 -1.53
C ILE A 195 7.14 -8.26 -0.03
N GLU A 196 6.91 -9.51 0.34
CA GLU A 196 6.97 -9.97 1.73
C GLU A 196 8.37 -9.73 2.32
N GLY A 197 9.44 -10.04 1.58
CA GLY A 197 10.81 -9.76 2.00
C GLY A 197 11.08 -8.27 2.23
N LEU A 198 10.63 -7.40 1.31
CA LEU A 198 10.69 -5.94 1.49
C LEU A 198 9.92 -5.48 2.72
N TRP A 199 8.77 -6.09 3.00
CA TRP A 199 7.98 -5.80 4.20
C TRP A 199 8.71 -6.21 5.49
N GLN A 200 9.31 -7.40 5.53
CA GLN A 200 10.10 -7.86 6.69
C GLN A 200 11.32 -6.98 6.92
N TYR A 201 12.02 -6.62 5.84
CA TYR A 201 13.12 -5.66 5.86
C TYR A 201 12.67 -4.31 6.44
N PHE A 202 11.54 -3.78 5.96
CA PHE A 202 10.97 -2.54 6.46
C PHE A 202 10.60 -2.64 7.95
N LYS A 203 9.94 -3.73 8.36
CA LYS A 203 9.59 -4.01 9.76
C LYS A 203 10.78 -4.06 10.69
N ARG A 204 11.94 -4.52 10.21
CA ARG A 204 13.16 -4.61 11.01
C ARG A 204 13.81 -3.24 11.20
N PHE A 205 14.00 -2.50 10.11
CA PHE A 205 14.86 -1.30 10.12
C PHE A 205 14.10 0.03 10.26
N TYR A 206 12.80 0.05 10.01
CA TYR A 206 12.02 1.28 9.99
C TYR A 206 10.86 1.24 10.98
N SER A 207 10.61 2.40 11.60
CA SER A 207 9.40 2.63 12.38
C SER A 207 8.19 2.79 11.45
N TYR A 208 7.11 2.05 11.70
CA TYR A 208 5.85 2.23 10.95
C TYR A 208 5.29 3.65 11.14
N MET A 209 5.39 4.19 12.36
CA MET A 209 4.98 5.56 12.66
C MET A 209 5.87 6.62 11.99
N GLY A 210 7.18 6.36 11.93
CA GLY A 210 8.11 7.30 11.29
C GLY A 210 7.94 7.36 9.77
N ASN A 211 7.39 6.30 9.17
CA ASN A 211 7.29 6.12 7.72
C ASN A 211 5.88 5.63 7.34
N LYS A 212 4.83 6.30 7.84
CA LYS A 212 3.42 5.87 7.68
C LYS A 212 3.03 5.64 6.22
N SER A 213 3.46 6.53 5.31
CA SER A 213 3.12 6.42 3.88
C SER A 213 3.71 5.17 3.24
N THR A 214 5.00 4.89 3.46
CA THR A 214 5.66 3.68 2.96
C THR A 214 5.07 2.42 3.60
N TYR A 215 4.79 2.45 4.91
CA TYR A 215 4.10 1.35 5.58
C TYR A 215 2.74 1.05 4.93
N LYS A 216 1.93 2.10 4.68
CA LYS A 216 0.63 1.98 4.01
C LYS A 216 0.78 1.36 2.62
N ALA A 217 1.73 1.86 1.83
CA ALA A 217 1.98 1.38 0.46
C ALA A 217 2.41 -0.09 0.42
N LEU A 218 3.37 -0.49 1.28
CA LEU A 218 3.85 -1.87 1.34
C LEU A 218 2.75 -2.85 1.79
N GLN A 219 1.93 -2.47 2.78
CA GLN A 219 0.80 -3.29 3.23
C GLN A 219 -0.24 -3.47 2.13
N ILE A 220 -0.61 -2.39 1.43
CA ILE A 220 -1.52 -2.43 0.29
C ILE A 220 -0.98 -3.38 -0.78
N LEU A 221 0.28 -3.20 -1.20
CA LEU A 221 0.90 -4.03 -2.23
C LEU A 221 0.96 -5.51 -1.83
N LEU A 222 1.17 -5.80 -0.53
CA LEU A 222 1.21 -7.17 -0.03
C LEU A 222 -0.18 -7.82 -0.06
N ILE A 223 -1.22 -7.14 0.43
CA ILE A 223 -2.62 -7.62 0.36
C ILE A 223 -3.02 -7.86 -1.10
N GLU A 224 -2.74 -6.90 -1.97
CA GLU A 224 -3.04 -6.99 -3.41
C GLU A 224 -2.26 -8.12 -4.09
N ALA A 225 -1.03 -8.43 -3.64
CA ALA A 225 -0.24 -9.54 -4.17
C ALA A 225 -0.81 -10.92 -3.78
N TYR A 226 -1.27 -11.10 -2.54
CA TYR A 226 -1.99 -12.31 -2.14
C TYR A 226 -3.32 -12.43 -2.90
N ALA A 227 -4.06 -11.32 -3.02
CA ALA A 227 -5.31 -11.30 -3.76
C ALA A 227 -5.14 -11.67 -5.24
N LYS A 228 -4.11 -11.15 -5.91
CA LYS A 228 -3.78 -11.46 -7.31
C LYS A 228 -3.46 -12.94 -7.54
N ARG A 229 -3.00 -13.66 -6.50
CA ARG A 229 -2.77 -15.11 -6.54
C ARG A 229 -4.03 -15.94 -6.28
N GLY A 230 -5.14 -15.31 -5.92
CA GLY A 230 -6.37 -15.97 -5.50
C GLY A 230 -6.34 -16.51 -4.07
N ASP A 231 -5.35 -16.09 -3.27
CA ASP A 231 -5.17 -16.54 -1.89
C ASP A 231 -5.97 -15.64 -0.93
N LEU A 232 -7.26 -15.95 -0.80
CA LEU A 232 -8.19 -15.15 -0.01
C LEU A 232 -7.86 -15.17 1.49
N ASP A 233 -7.42 -16.31 2.03
CA ASP A 233 -7.16 -16.47 3.46
C ASP A 233 -6.01 -15.58 3.90
N ASN A 234 -4.87 -15.63 3.20
CA ASN A 234 -3.73 -14.76 3.50
C ASN A 234 -4.05 -13.28 3.22
N ALA A 235 -4.81 -12.99 2.15
CA ALA A 235 -5.23 -11.62 1.88
C ALA A 235 -6.13 -11.05 2.99
N LEU A 236 -7.06 -11.85 3.52
CA LEU A 236 -7.94 -11.48 4.63
C LEU A 236 -7.18 -11.30 5.94
N GLU A 237 -6.24 -12.19 6.26
CA GLU A 237 -5.40 -12.07 7.44
C GLU A 237 -4.63 -10.75 7.42
N ARG A 238 -3.92 -10.47 6.31
CA ARG A 238 -3.18 -9.21 6.14
C ARG A 238 -4.09 -7.99 6.12
N PHE A 239 -5.27 -8.08 5.51
CA PHE A 239 -6.29 -7.03 5.56
C PHE A 239 -6.71 -6.73 7.00
N CYS A 240 -6.99 -7.75 7.82
CA CYS A 240 -7.43 -7.55 9.21
C CYS A 240 -6.33 -6.90 10.04
N ASP A 241 -5.10 -7.38 9.91
CA ASP A 241 -3.93 -6.81 10.57
C ASP A 241 -3.73 -5.34 10.20
N PHE A 242 -3.92 -5.01 8.92
CA PHE A 242 -3.78 -3.65 8.42
C PHE A 242 -4.95 -2.75 8.84
N ALA A 243 -6.18 -3.25 8.80
CA ALA A 243 -7.38 -2.51 9.18
C ALA A 243 -7.33 -2.07 10.65
N MET A 244 -6.82 -2.92 11.55
CA MET A 244 -6.62 -2.58 12.97
C MET A 244 -5.66 -1.39 13.20
N LYS A 245 -4.90 -0.97 12.18
CA LYS A 245 -3.96 0.15 12.29
C LYS A 245 -4.60 1.52 12.09
N PHE A 246 -5.81 1.57 11.55
CA PHE A 246 -6.54 2.80 11.25
C PHE A 246 -7.39 3.24 12.44
N ARG A 247 -7.32 4.53 12.77
CA ARG A 247 -8.07 5.14 13.87
C ARG A 247 -9.58 5.10 13.63
N GLY A 248 -10.03 5.25 12.37
CA GLY A 248 -11.44 5.16 11.99
C GLY A 248 -12.07 3.80 12.26
N HIS A 249 -11.27 2.76 12.47
CA HIS A 249 -11.74 1.42 12.82
C HIS A 249 -11.56 1.07 14.30
N GLY A 250 -11.02 1.99 15.08
CA GLY A 250 -10.82 1.84 16.52
C GLY A 250 -11.96 2.39 17.35
N LEU A 251 -11.84 2.22 18.66
CA LEU A 251 -12.65 2.97 19.63
C LEU A 251 -12.25 4.44 19.60
N ILE A 252 -13.21 5.31 19.88
CA ILE A 252 -12.97 6.75 20.00
C ILE A 252 -12.12 6.98 21.24
N VAL A 253 -10.92 7.50 21.01
CA VAL A 253 -10.01 7.94 22.06
C VAL A 253 -9.67 9.39 21.76
N ASP A 254 -9.67 10.22 22.80
CA ASP A 254 -9.18 11.59 22.70
C ASP A 254 -7.76 11.61 22.11
N SER A 255 -7.49 12.53 21.19
CA SER A 255 -6.24 12.51 20.42
C SER A 255 -5.01 12.68 21.31
N GLU A 256 -5.10 13.52 22.34
CA GLU A 256 -3.98 13.76 23.24
C GLU A 256 -3.70 12.52 24.10
N HIS A 257 -4.76 11.87 24.58
CA HIS A 257 -4.63 10.61 25.34
C HIS A 257 -4.07 9.48 24.47
N HIS A 258 -4.53 9.38 23.22
CA HIS A 258 -4.03 8.42 22.24
C HIS A 258 -2.53 8.59 21.98
N ASP A 259 -2.10 9.82 21.71
CA ASP A 259 -0.70 10.11 21.42
C ASP A 259 0.20 9.85 22.63
N LYS A 260 -0.24 10.22 23.84
CA LYS A 260 0.47 9.90 25.09
C LYS A 260 0.58 8.39 25.31
N ALA A 261 -0.50 7.64 25.09
CA ALA A 261 -0.49 6.19 25.22
C ALA A 261 0.48 5.53 24.22
N LEU A 262 0.46 6.01 22.98
CA LEU A 262 1.32 5.51 21.90
C LEU A 262 2.80 5.81 22.18
N GLN A 263 3.13 7.03 22.61
CA GLN A 263 4.49 7.40 23.02
C GLN A 263 4.99 6.54 24.18
N LYS A 264 4.13 6.30 25.18
CA LYS A 264 4.43 5.41 26.30
C LYS A 264 4.70 3.98 25.82
N ALA A 265 3.85 3.45 24.95
CA ALA A 265 4.00 2.10 24.39
C ALA A 265 5.31 1.95 23.61
N VAL A 266 5.63 2.91 22.73
CA VAL A 266 6.88 2.91 21.96
C VAL A 266 8.10 2.93 22.88
N LYS A 267 8.12 3.83 23.87
CA LYS A 267 9.24 3.94 24.81
C LYS A 267 9.42 2.66 25.63
N THR A 268 8.36 2.17 26.26
CA THR A 268 8.40 0.95 27.09
C THR A 268 8.81 -0.27 26.28
N ASN A 269 8.29 -0.45 25.07
CA ASN A 269 8.64 -1.59 24.22
C ASN A 269 10.07 -1.48 23.68
N SER A 270 10.53 -0.27 23.35
CA SER A 270 11.93 -0.02 22.96
C SER A 270 12.89 -0.35 24.12
N ASP A 271 12.61 0.12 25.33
CA ASP A 271 13.41 -0.18 26.52
C ASP A 271 13.44 -1.68 26.81
N ARG A 272 12.28 -2.35 26.73
CA ARG A 272 12.19 -3.80 26.89
C ARG A 272 13.02 -4.54 25.85
N ARG A 273 12.91 -4.16 24.57
CA ARG A 273 13.70 -4.75 23.49
C ARG A 273 15.20 -4.56 23.73
N ASN A 274 15.62 -3.35 24.07
CA ASN A 274 17.04 -3.06 24.33
C ASN A 274 17.58 -3.88 25.51
N ARG A 275 16.77 -4.13 26.55
CA ARG A 275 17.13 -5.03 27.66
C ARG A 275 17.25 -6.48 27.21
N ILE A 276 16.35 -6.96 26.35
CA ILE A 276 16.42 -8.32 25.78
C ILE A 276 17.70 -8.44 24.97
N ILE A 277 17.94 -7.53 24.03
CA ILE A 277 19.16 -7.49 23.21
C ILE A 277 20.41 -7.50 24.11
N ALA A 278 20.51 -6.56 25.05
CA ALA A 278 21.70 -6.46 25.92
C ALA A 278 21.91 -7.70 26.81
N LYS A 279 20.83 -8.36 27.27
CA LYS A 279 20.92 -9.59 28.06
C LYS A 279 21.42 -10.75 27.20
N GLU A 280 20.90 -10.87 25.99
CA GLU A 280 21.24 -11.97 25.09
C GLU A 280 22.62 -11.78 24.46
N SER A 281 23.05 -10.56 24.13
CA SER A 281 24.44 -10.28 23.71
C SER A 281 25.45 -10.75 24.76
N LYS A 282 25.19 -10.45 26.05
CA LYS A 282 26.03 -10.94 27.15
C LYS A 282 26.00 -12.46 27.33
N LYS A 283 24.87 -13.10 27.01
CA LYS A 283 24.74 -14.57 27.06
C LYS A 283 25.54 -15.22 25.94
N TYR A 284 25.46 -14.66 24.73
CA TYR A 284 26.22 -15.09 23.56
C TYR A 284 27.73 -15.00 23.78
N GLU A 285 28.21 -13.88 24.31
CA GLU A 285 29.63 -13.69 24.69
C GLU A 285 30.10 -14.75 25.70
N ARG A 286 29.25 -15.13 26.66
CA ARG A 286 29.56 -16.17 27.66
C ARG A 286 29.50 -17.58 27.11
N SER A 287 28.55 -17.91 26.22
CA SER A 287 28.44 -19.25 25.62
C SER A 287 29.55 -19.55 24.61
N ASN A 288 30.11 -18.54 23.95
CA ASN A 288 31.30 -18.72 23.12
C ASN A 288 32.58 -19.05 23.92
N SER A 289 32.52 -19.02 25.26
CA SER A 289 33.62 -19.37 26.16
C SER A 289 33.62 -20.84 26.60
N THR A 290 32.53 -21.59 26.40
CA THR A 290 32.38 -22.99 26.82
C THR A 290 31.53 -23.74 25.79
N SER A 291 32.19 -24.56 24.97
CA SER A 291 31.67 -25.60 24.06
C SER A 291 30.15 -25.64 23.80
N GLY A 292 29.72 -25.07 22.68
CA GLY A 292 29.22 -25.86 21.56
C GLY A 292 27.73 -26.20 21.44
N GLU A 293 26.94 -26.29 22.51
CA GLU A 293 25.59 -26.88 22.38
C GLU A 293 24.54 -26.15 23.23
N ASP A 294 23.89 -25.11 22.67
CA ASP A 294 22.47 -24.69 22.95
C ASP A 294 22.06 -23.29 22.43
N SER A 295 22.75 -22.72 21.43
CA SER A 295 22.38 -21.39 20.89
C SER A 295 21.17 -21.37 19.93
N SER A 296 20.47 -22.50 19.74
CA SER A 296 19.41 -22.66 18.73
C SER A 296 18.01 -22.17 19.14
N ARG A 297 17.83 -21.62 20.35
CA ARG A 297 16.57 -20.93 20.70
C ARG A 297 16.59 -19.51 20.14
N GLY A 298 16.01 -19.36 18.95
CA GLY A 298 15.82 -18.08 18.27
C GLY A 298 15.15 -17.03 19.15
N PHE A 299 15.64 -15.80 19.06
CA PHE A 299 15.16 -14.65 19.80
C PHE A 299 13.87 -14.11 19.16
N ASP A 300 12.77 -14.03 19.90
CA ASP A 300 11.55 -13.36 19.42
C ASP A 300 11.65 -11.85 19.69
N ILE A 301 12.47 -11.15 18.90
CA ILE A 301 12.52 -9.69 18.92
C ILE A 301 11.36 -9.12 18.13
N VAL A 302 10.36 -8.61 18.85
CA VAL A 302 9.20 -7.95 18.23
C VAL A 302 9.50 -6.48 17.96
N TYR A 303 9.73 -6.15 16.68
CA TYR A 303 9.83 -4.77 16.19
C TYR A 303 8.46 -4.13 16.02
N ASN A 304 8.41 -2.79 16.03
CA ASN A 304 7.20 -2.00 15.72
C ASN A 304 5.98 -2.37 16.58
N LYS A 305 6.20 -2.60 17.89
CA LYS A 305 5.15 -2.89 18.85
C LYS A 305 4.57 -1.61 19.45
N TYR A 306 3.34 -1.30 19.08
CA TYR A 306 2.59 -0.10 19.51
C TYR A 306 1.52 -0.41 20.58
N THR A 307 1.70 -1.51 21.32
CA THR A 307 0.81 -1.97 22.37
C THR A 307 1.56 -2.29 23.65
N LEU A 308 0.97 -1.91 24.78
CA LEU A 308 1.40 -2.42 26.09
C LEU A 308 0.73 -3.75 26.40
N LEU A 309 1.32 -4.52 27.30
CA LEU A 309 0.79 -5.82 27.71
C LEU A 309 -0.56 -5.64 28.42
N GLY A 310 -1.60 -6.32 27.94
CA GLY A 310 -2.96 -6.21 28.48
C GLY A 310 -3.72 -4.96 28.02
N GLU A 311 -3.09 -4.08 27.24
CA GLU A 311 -3.74 -2.89 26.68
C GLU A 311 -4.23 -3.15 25.24
N LYS A 312 -5.22 -2.37 24.83
CA LYS A 312 -5.75 -2.41 23.46
C LYS A 312 -4.74 -1.82 22.46
N TYR A 313 -4.88 -2.19 21.20
CA TYR A 313 -4.07 -1.64 20.12
C TYR A 313 -4.31 -0.13 19.92
N SER A 314 -3.24 0.66 20.00
CA SER A 314 -3.23 2.06 19.60
C SER A 314 -3.01 2.16 18.10
N ALA A 315 -4.05 2.59 17.37
CA ALA A 315 -3.98 2.92 15.95
C ALA A 315 -2.79 3.85 15.62
N ILE A 316 -2.17 3.65 14.46
CA ILE A 316 -1.00 4.41 14.02
C ILE A 316 -1.25 5.18 12.72
N ILE A 317 -2.36 4.89 12.03
CA ILE A 317 -2.81 5.55 10.81
C ILE A 317 -4.09 6.32 11.10
N ASP A 318 -4.16 7.56 10.66
CA ASP A 318 -5.34 8.41 10.77
C ASP A 318 -6.32 8.13 9.62
N GLY A 319 -7.62 8.38 9.85
CA GLY A 319 -8.69 8.09 8.90
C GLY A 319 -9.04 6.60 8.80
N ASP A 320 -9.50 6.18 7.62
CA ASP A 320 -10.02 4.85 7.36
C ASP A 320 -9.47 4.20 6.08
N LEU A 321 -9.67 2.88 5.99
CA LEU A 321 -9.34 2.07 4.82
C LEU A 321 -10.53 2.04 3.86
N LYS A 322 -10.30 2.43 2.60
CA LYS A 322 -11.35 2.56 1.58
C LYS A 322 -11.29 1.41 0.58
N VAL A 323 -12.43 1.11 -0.05
CA VAL A 323 -12.50 0.06 -1.10
C VAL A 323 -11.54 0.37 -2.26
N ALA A 324 -11.39 1.65 -2.62
CA ALA A 324 -10.49 2.08 -3.68
C ALA A 324 -8.99 1.92 -3.37
N ASP A 325 -8.62 1.74 -2.09
CA ASP A 325 -7.22 1.49 -1.70
C ASP A 325 -6.79 0.04 -2.07
N LEU A 326 -7.74 -0.88 -2.26
CA LEU A 326 -7.50 -2.32 -2.41
C LEU A 326 -8.36 -2.93 -3.54
N PRO A 327 -8.10 -2.54 -4.81
CA PRO A 327 -8.94 -2.94 -5.95
C PRO A 327 -8.88 -4.44 -6.29
N VAL A 328 -7.70 -5.08 -6.30
CA VAL A 328 -7.58 -6.50 -6.65
C VAL A 328 -8.13 -7.37 -5.52
N PHE A 329 -7.91 -6.98 -4.26
CA PHE A 329 -8.55 -7.64 -3.13
C PHE A 329 -10.08 -7.52 -3.19
N TYR A 330 -10.60 -6.36 -3.56
CA TYR A 330 -12.03 -6.18 -3.78
C TYR A 330 -12.56 -7.11 -4.90
N GLU A 331 -11.87 -7.24 -6.03
CA GLU A 331 -12.27 -8.16 -7.11
C GLU A 331 -12.30 -9.63 -6.67
N LEU A 332 -11.30 -10.06 -5.88
CA LEU A 332 -11.26 -11.41 -5.32
C LEU A 332 -12.42 -11.64 -4.34
N LEU A 333 -12.65 -10.69 -3.43
CA LEU A 333 -13.75 -10.76 -2.47
C LEU A 333 -15.10 -10.78 -3.18
N ASP A 334 -15.29 -9.93 -4.19
CA ASP A 334 -16.51 -9.87 -4.98
C ASP A 334 -16.79 -11.21 -5.68
N SER A 335 -15.77 -11.81 -6.29
CA SER A 335 -15.85 -13.14 -6.90
C SER A 335 -16.26 -14.21 -5.87
N HIS A 336 -15.70 -14.16 -4.66
CA HIS A 336 -16.06 -15.06 -3.57
C HIS A 336 -17.51 -14.85 -3.10
N LEU A 337 -17.94 -13.59 -2.96
CA LEU A 337 -19.30 -13.24 -2.55
C LEU A 337 -20.33 -13.65 -3.61
N ARG A 338 -20.05 -13.50 -4.91
CA ARG A 338 -20.90 -14.02 -5.99
C ARG A 338 -21.11 -15.53 -5.84
N ASN A 339 -20.07 -16.28 -5.48
CA ASN A 339 -20.21 -17.72 -5.24
C ASN A 339 -21.10 -18.03 -4.04
N ILE A 340 -21.02 -17.24 -2.96
CA ILE A 340 -21.91 -17.39 -1.79
C ILE A 340 -23.37 -17.07 -2.16
N THR A 341 -23.60 -15.98 -2.90
CA THR A 341 -24.94 -15.51 -3.24
C THR A 341 -25.63 -16.33 -4.32
N THR A 342 -24.88 -16.99 -5.20
CA THR A 342 -25.42 -17.87 -6.26
C THR A 342 -25.64 -19.31 -5.81
N LYS A 343 -24.88 -19.81 -4.82
CA LYS A 343 -24.95 -21.21 -4.38
C LYS A 343 -26.21 -21.57 -3.57
N THR A 344 -27.07 -20.61 -3.19
CA THR A 344 -28.20 -20.91 -2.30
C THR A 344 -29.48 -20.13 -2.61
N GLY A 345 -30.61 -20.85 -2.67
CA GLY A 345 -31.98 -20.29 -2.58
C GLY A 345 -32.36 -19.83 -1.16
N GLY A 346 -31.42 -19.17 -0.46
CA GLY A 346 -31.48 -18.66 0.93
C GLY A 346 -30.56 -19.41 1.94
N PRO A 347 -30.21 -18.88 3.13
CA PRO A 347 -30.00 -17.50 3.54
C PRO A 347 -28.49 -17.14 3.46
N SER A 348 -28.02 -16.75 2.29
CA SER A 348 -26.65 -16.24 1.99
C SER A 348 -26.15 -15.17 2.98
N PHE A 349 -27.08 -14.45 3.61
CA PHE A 349 -26.80 -13.39 4.57
C PHE A 349 -26.12 -13.86 5.87
N LYS A 350 -26.38 -15.08 6.35
CA LYS A 350 -25.75 -15.58 7.58
C LYS A 350 -24.25 -15.80 7.38
N GLU A 351 -23.88 -16.35 6.22
CA GLU A 351 -22.48 -16.59 5.85
C GLU A 351 -21.73 -15.27 5.64
N ILE A 352 -22.36 -14.29 4.98
CA ILE A 352 -21.78 -12.95 4.79
C ILE A 352 -21.52 -12.26 6.15
N ASN A 353 -22.49 -12.27 7.07
CA ASN A 353 -22.27 -11.70 8.41
C ASN A 353 -21.21 -12.47 9.20
N PHE A 354 -21.16 -13.79 9.06
CA PHE A 354 -20.15 -14.61 9.72
C PHE A 354 -18.76 -14.25 9.22
N LEU A 355 -18.56 -14.08 7.91
CA LEU A 355 -17.30 -13.63 7.31
C LEU A 355 -16.86 -12.29 7.90
N ILE A 356 -17.73 -11.28 7.91
CA ILE A 356 -17.40 -9.95 8.47
C ILE A 356 -17.01 -10.06 9.95
N ARG A 357 -17.76 -10.84 10.74
CA ARG A 357 -17.52 -11.00 12.19
C ARG A 357 -16.24 -11.77 12.50
N LYS A 358 -15.87 -12.74 11.66
CA LYS A 358 -14.65 -13.54 11.83
C LYS A 358 -13.39 -12.80 11.39
N SER A 359 -13.52 -11.92 10.41
CA SER A 359 -12.46 -11.05 9.95
C SER A 359 -12.44 -9.77 10.78
N HIS A 360 -12.72 -8.63 10.15
CA HIS A 360 -12.74 -7.33 10.78
C HIS A 360 -13.91 -6.52 10.21
N HIS A 361 -14.58 -5.72 11.04
CA HIS A 361 -15.80 -5.01 10.65
C HIS A 361 -15.60 -4.11 9.42
N SER A 362 -14.39 -3.56 9.20
CA SER A 362 -14.07 -2.74 8.02
C SER A 362 -14.26 -3.49 6.70
N LEU A 363 -14.19 -4.83 6.71
CA LEU A 363 -14.49 -5.67 5.54
C LEU A 363 -15.91 -5.42 5.03
N GLY A 364 -16.83 -5.05 5.93
CA GLY A 364 -18.21 -4.75 5.58
C GLY A 364 -18.35 -3.63 4.55
N LYS A 365 -17.43 -2.66 4.49
CA LYS A 365 -17.39 -1.63 3.43
C LYS A 365 -17.24 -2.26 2.03
N PHE A 366 -16.32 -3.23 1.93
CA PHE A 366 -16.06 -3.97 0.70
C PHE A 366 -17.24 -4.87 0.34
N VAL A 367 -17.83 -5.54 1.34
CA VAL A 367 -19.01 -6.40 1.16
C VAL A 367 -20.22 -5.60 0.67
N ILE A 368 -20.53 -4.46 1.30
CA ILE A 368 -21.64 -3.58 0.90
C ILE A 368 -21.46 -3.15 -0.56
N ARG A 369 -20.25 -2.71 -0.91
CA ARG A 369 -19.94 -2.30 -2.28
C ARG A 369 -20.12 -3.45 -3.28
N SER A 370 -19.62 -4.64 -2.96
CA SER A 370 -19.77 -5.85 -3.78
C SER A 370 -21.24 -6.24 -3.97
N LEU A 371 -22.04 -6.23 -2.90
CA LEU A 371 -23.48 -6.52 -2.99
C LEU A 371 -24.22 -5.50 -3.86
N CYS A 372 -23.89 -4.21 -3.77
CA CYS A 372 -24.45 -3.20 -4.66
C CYS A 372 -24.08 -3.48 -6.13
N ASP A 373 -22.81 -3.79 -6.41
CA ASP A 373 -22.34 -4.09 -7.77
C ASP A 373 -22.92 -5.42 -8.32
N GLN A 374 -23.50 -6.26 -7.46
CA GLN A 374 -24.27 -7.47 -7.81
C GLN A 374 -25.79 -7.22 -7.88
N GLY A 375 -26.28 -6.00 -7.69
CA GLY A 375 -27.71 -5.68 -7.64
C GLY A 375 -28.44 -6.18 -6.38
N LYS A 376 -27.71 -6.62 -5.36
CA LYS A 376 -28.22 -7.14 -4.08
C LYS A 376 -28.40 -6.01 -3.05
N ILE A 377 -29.23 -5.03 -3.42
CA ILE A 377 -29.38 -3.75 -2.71
C ILE A 377 -29.95 -3.94 -1.30
N PHE A 378 -30.98 -4.78 -1.16
CA PHE A 378 -31.59 -5.07 0.14
C PHE A 378 -30.59 -5.73 1.08
N GLU A 379 -29.82 -6.70 0.59
CA GLU A 379 -28.78 -7.37 1.35
C GLU A 379 -27.67 -6.40 1.74
N ALA A 380 -27.24 -5.52 0.84
CA ALA A 380 -26.24 -4.47 1.13
C ALA A 380 -26.71 -3.55 2.27
N PHE A 381 -27.97 -3.09 2.23
CA PHE A 381 -28.55 -2.28 3.30
C PHE A 381 -28.68 -3.05 4.62
N HIS A 382 -29.04 -4.33 4.56
CA HIS A 382 -29.10 -5.18 5.75
C HIS A 382 -27.72 -5.39 6.38
N VAL A 383 -26.66 -5.58 5.58
CA VAL A 383 -25.28 -5.65 6.09
C VAL A 383 -24.93 -4.35 6.80
N LEU A 384 -25.20 -3.20 6.16
CA LEU A 384 -24.95 -1.89 6.75
C LEU A 384 -25.66 -1.71 8.09
N LYS A 385 -26.96 -2.01 8.17
CA LYS A 385 -27.73 -2.00 9.42
C LYS A 385 -27.15 -2.93 10.48
N SER A 386 -26.79 -4.16 10.10
CA SER A 386 -26.17 -5.15 10.99
C SER A 386 -24.85 -4.64 11.58
N MET A 387 -24.02 -4.00 10.77
CA MET A 387 -22.77 -3.39 11.19
C MET A 387 -22.99 -2.22 12.15
N ILE A 388 -23.93 -1.32 11.82
CA ILE A 388 -24.32 -0.17 12.65
C ILE A 388 -24.75 -0.63 14.04
N ILE A 389 -25.60 -1.66 14.12
CA ILE A 389 -26.11 -2.18 15.39
C ILE A 389 -25.00 -2.88 16.19
N THR A 390 -24.17 -3.69 15.51
CA THR A 390 -23.12 -4.49 16.18
C THR A 390 -21.94 -3.63 16.63
N TYR A 391 -21.63 -2.56 15.89
CA TYR A 391 -20.44 -1.74 16.06
C TYR A 391 -20.79 -0.24 16.18
N ASP A 392 -21.80 0.10 17.00
CA ASP A 392 -22.30 1.48 17.20
C ASP A 392 -21.19 2.50 17.51
N TYR A 393 -20.13 2.07 18.21
CA TYR A 393 -18.98 2.91 18.54
C TYR A 393 -18.25 3.49 17.31
N ILE A 394 -18.34 2.82 16.16
CA ILE A 394 -17.71 3.28 14.90
C ILE A 394 -18.49 4.45 14.32
N LEU A 395 -19.81 4.48 14.48
CA LEU A 395 -20.67 5.54 13.94
C LEU A 395 -20.40 6.88 14.57
N ARG A 396 -19.95 6.85 15.83
CA ARG A 396 -19.58 8.03 16.59
C ARG A 396 -18.14 8.45 16.27
N ASN A 397 -17.37 7.63 15.56
CA ASN A 397 -15.96 7.86 15.29
C ASN A 397 -15.80 8.82 14.10
N PRO A 398 -15.31 10.07 14.32
CA PRO A 398 -15.19 11.05 13.25
C PRO A 398 -14.18 10.64 12.17
N ASP A 399 -13.24 9.73 12.47
CA ASP A 399 -12.26 9.23 11.52
C ASP A 399 -12.82 8.14 10.58
N CYS A 400 -14.05 7.67 10.82
CA CYS A 400 -14.71 6.68 9.98
C CYS A 400 -15.76 7.32 9.07
N ASN A 401 -15.60 7.20 7.75
CA ASN A 401 -16.56 7.71 6.80
C ASN A 401 -17.35 6.58 6.14
N TYR A 402 -18.68 6.54 6.37
CA TYR A 402 -19.60 5.58 5.71
C TYR A 402 -20.32 6.15 4.48
N SER A 403 -20.09 7.42 4.16
CA SER A 403 -20.76 8.07 3.04
C SER A 403 -20.51 7.38 1.69
N PRO A 404 -19.33 6.83 1.38
CA PRO A 404 -19.12 6.04 0.16
C PRO A 404 -20.03 4.81 0.07
N GLU A 405 -20.28 4.12 1.18
CA GLU A 405 -21.14 2.93 1.24
C GLU A 405 -22.61 3.32 1.06
N TYR A 406 -23.07 4.41 1.69
CA TYR A 406 -24.41 4.95 1.43
C TYR A 406 -24.59 5.40 -0.02
N LEU A 407 -23.60 6.10 -0.56
CA LEU A 407 -23.61 6.53 -1.94
C LEU A 407 -23.67 5.33 -2.90
N ALA A 408 -22.97 4.23 -2.60
CA ALA A 408 -23.05 3.01 -3.38
C ALA A 408 -24.46 2.41 -3.38
N ILE A 409 -25.11 2.33 -2.20
CA ILE A 409 -26.49 1.83 -2.07
C ILE A 409 -27.47 2.74 -2.84
N LEU A 410 -27.42 4.06 -2.61
CA LEU A 410 -28.31 5.02 -3.26
C LEU A 410 -28.14 5.02 -4.78
N ARG A 411 -26.89 4.94 -5.28
CA ARG A 411 -26.63 4.83 -6.73
C ARG A 411 -27.17 3.52 -7.28
N SER A 412 -27.03 2.42 -6.55
CA SER A 412 -27.57 1.14 -6.97
C SER A 412 -29.10 1.17 -7.07
N ILE A 413 -29.78 1.80 -6.10
CA ILE A 413 -31.24 2.01 -6.13
C ILE A 413 -31.62 2.84 -7.36
N CYS A 414 -30.97 3.99 -7.54
CA CYS A 414 -31.24 4.89 -8.66
C CYS A 414 -31.08 4.18 -10.02
N ASN A 415 -29.99 3.41 -10.18
CA ASN A 415 -29.72 2.69 -11.42
C ASN A 415 -30.72 1.55 -11.66
N ASP A 416 -31.04 0.75 -10.64
CA ASP A 416 -32.00 -0.35 -10.74
C ASP A 416 -33.36 0.17 -11.20
N TRP A 417 -33.85 1.24 -10.56
CA TRP A 417 -35.13 1.88 -10.87
C TRP A 417 -35.17 2.51 -12.25
N ARG A 418 -34.09 3.15 -12.70
CA ARG A 418 -34.00 3.71 -14.06
C ARG A 418 -33.94 2.64 -15.15
N SER A 419 -33.40 1.47 -14.83
CA SER A 419 -33.27 0.35 -15.77
C SER A 419 -34.49 -0.57 -15.78
N SER A 420 -35.39 -0.42 -14.82
CA SER A 420 -36.57 -1.25 -14.65
C SER A 420 -37.77 -0.66 -15.39
N ASP A 421 -38.37 -1.43 -16.29
CA ASP A 421 -39.66 -1.09 -16.91
C ASP A 421 -40.85 -1.23 -15.93
N LYS A 422 -40.60 -1.67 -14.69
CA LYS A 422 -41.63 -1.86 -13.67
C LYS A 422 -41.96 -0.54 -13.00
N SER A 423 -43.25 -0.30 -12.79
CA SER A 423 -43.74 0.79 -11.95
C SER A 423 -43.17 0.67 -10.55
N ILE A 424 -42.50 1.71 -10.07
CA ILE A 424 -41.86 1.71 -8.75
C ILE A 424 -42.94 1.87 -7.67
N SER A 425 -42.96 0.93 -6.72
CA SER A 425 -44.03 0.83 -5.72
C SER A 425 -43.85 1.83 -4.56
N THR A 426 -44.90 2.01 -3.76
CA THR A 426 -44.84 2.76 -2.50
C THR A 426 -43.87 2.13 -1.49
N GLU A 427 -43.68 0.80 -1.54
CA GLU A 427 -42.74 0.07 -0.68
C GLU A 427 -41.29 0.40 -1.04
N ASP A 428 -40.97 0.48 -2.34
CA ASP A 428 -39.65 0.87 -2.84
C ASP A 428 -39.27 2.30 -2.41
N LYS A 429 -40.24 3.21 -2.48
CA LYS A 429 -40.10 4.57 -1.95
C LYS A 429 -39.83 4.58 -0.44
N ALA A 430 -40.59 3.81 0.34
CA ALA A 430 -40.38 3.68 1.79
C ALA A 430 -39.00 3.07 2.12
N PHE A 431 -38.50 2.18 1.26
CA PHE A 431 -37.14 1.63 1.36
C PHE A 431 -36.08 2.71 1.13
N LEU A 432 -36.18 3.51 0.05
CA LEU A 432 -35.27 4.64 -0.21
C LEU A 432 -35.25 5.64 0.96
N GLN A 433 -36.43 6.02 1.47
CA GLN A 433 -36.54 6.89 2.65
C GLN A 433 -35.88 6.27 3.88
N SER A 434 -36.05 4.96 4.09
CA SER A 434 -35.40 4.24 5.19
C SER A 434 -33.86 4.27 5.09
N VAL A 435 -33.31 4.12 3.88
CA VAL A 435 -31.86 4.23 3.62
C VAL A 435 -31.37 5.64 3.94
N PHE A 436 -32.06 6.66 3.43
CA PHE A 436 -31.65 8.05 3.58
C PHE A 436 -31.82 8.56 5.03
N ASN A 437 -32.88 8.17 5.72
CA ASN A 437 -33.07 8.49 7.15
C ASN A 437 -31.97 7.86 8.02
N LEU A 438 -31.53 6.64 7.68
CA LEU A 438 -30.41 6.01 8.38
C LEU A 438 -29.09 6.77 8.13
N TYR A 439 -28.87 7.24 6.90
CA TYR A 439 -27.74 8.09 6.55
C TYR A 439 -27.72 9.39 7.38
N LEU A 440 -28.84 10.12 7.42
CA LEU A 440 -28.96 11.38 8.18
C LEU A 440 -28.67 11.17 9.67
N LYS A 441 -29.19 10.07 10.23
CA LYS A 441 -28.96 9.71 11.63
C LYS A 441 -27.48 9.48 11.96
N ILE A 442 -26.71 8.91 11.03
CA ILE A 442 -25.33 8.51 11.26
C ILE A 442 -24.34 9.62 10.97
N CYS A 443 -24.58 10.42 9.93
CA CYS A 443 -23.69 11.52 9.59
C CYS A 443 -23.92 12.77 10.46
N ASN A 444 -24.53 12.63 11.64
CA ASN A 444 -24.90 13.72 12.55
C ASN A 444 -25.42 14.93 11.78
N ASP A 445 -26.38 14.69 10.88
CA ASP A 445 -27.02 15.75 10.13
C ASP A 445 -26.12 16.52 9.13
N VAL A 446 -24.87 16.11 8.90
CA VAL A 446 -23.98 16.63 7.85
C VAL A 446 -24.35 15.98 6.52
N LEU A 447 -24.90 16.79 5.61
CA LEU A 447 -25.38 16.35 4.31
C LEU A 447 -24.27 16.47 3.25
N ILE A 448 -23.74 15.33 2.81
CA ILE A 448 -22.80 15.29 1.68
C ILE A 448 -23.58 15.46 0.39
N SER A 449 -23.22 16.48 -0.38
CA SER A 449 -23.89 16.84 -1.65
C SER A 449 -24.06 15.64 -2.59
N SER A 450 -23.07 14.77 -2.75
CA SER A 450 -23.20 13.59 -3.61
C SER A 450 -24.25 12.58 -3.13
N CYS A 451 -24.35 12.34 -1.82
CA CYS A 451 -25.37 11.44 -1.26
C CYS A 451 -26.75 12.06 -1.41
N TYR A 452 -26.87 13.36 -1.14
CA TYR A 452 -28.13 14.08 -1.27
C TYR A 452 -28.63 14.11 -2.72
N SER A 453 -27.76 14.50 -3.64
CA SER A 453 -28.02 14.54 -5.07
C SER A 453 -28.51 13.18 -5.57
N THR A 454 -27.82 12.10 -5.18
CA THR A 454 -28.21 10.74 -5.57
C THR A 454 -29.56 10.33 -4.96
N TYR A 455 -29.85 10.71 -3.71
CA TYR A 455 -31.17 10.47 -3.10
C TYR A 455 -32.29 11.18 -3.86
N VAL A 456 -32.10 12.46 -4.21
CA VAL A 456 -33.10 13.23 -4.98
C VAL A 456 -33.28 12.64 -6.37
N GLN A 457 -32.20 12.23 -7.05
CA GLN A 457 -32.26 11.54 -8.34
C GLN A 457 -33.04 10.21 -8.25
N ALA A 458 -32.82 9.42 -7.18
CA ALA A 458 -33.56 8.18 -6.95
C ALA A 458 -35.05 8.47 -6.66
N LEU A 459 -35.36 9.50 -5.85
CA LEU A 459 -36.73 9.91 -5.56
C LEU A 459 -37.46 10.36 -6.84
N LEU A 460 -36.79 11.13 -7.69
CA LEU A 460 -37.28 11.53 -9.00
C LEU A 460 -37.49 10.35 -9.94
N SER A 461 -36.85 9.21 -9.71
CA SER A 461 -37.06 8.03 -10.56
C SER A 461 -38.41 7.35 -10.30
N VAL A 462 -39.03 7.56 -9.14
CA VAL A 462 -40.33 6.99 -8.76
C VAL A 462 -41.49 7.61 -9.56
N ASP A 463 -42.42 6.79 -10.06
CA ASP A 463 -43.52 7.25 -10.92
C ASP A 463 -44.63 8.00 -10.16
N CYS A 464 -44.89 7.61 -8.91
CA CYS A 464 -45.98 8.14 -8.10
C CYS A 464 -45.61 9.39 -7.27
N VAL A 465 -44.40 9.92 -7.44
CA VAL A 465 -43.94 11.07 -6.67
C VAL A 465 -44.58 12.34 -7.21
N SER A 466 -45.30 13.04 -6.34
CA SER A 466 -45.99 14.28 -6.69
C SER A 466 -45.05 15.49 -6.65
N GLN A 467 -45.39 16.53 -7.43
CA GLN A 467 -44.70 17.84 -7.38
C GLN A 467 -44.56 18.37 -5.95
N GLN A 468 -45.67 18.38 -5.21
CA GLN A 468 -45.71 18.92 -3.85
C GLN A 468 -44.76 18.18 -2.91
N GLU A 469 -44.64 16.87 -3.10
CA GLU A 469 -43.76 16.04 -2.30
C GLU A 469 -42.28 16.32 -2.56
N ILE A 470 -41.86 16.44 -3.83
CA ILE A 470 -40.45 16.77 -4.15
C ILE A 470 -40.12 18.16 -3.65
N ILE A 471 -40.98 19.15 -3.91
CA ILE A 471 -40.76 20.52 -3.44
C ILE A 471 -40.64 20.52 -1.91
N PHE A 472 -41.54 19.83 -1.20
CA PHE A 472 -41.48 19.75 0.26
C PHE A 472 -40.17 19.14 0.76
N GLU A 473 -39.77 17.97 0.24
CA GLU A 473 -38.56 17.28 0.66
C GLU A 473 -37.29 18.08 0.33
N VAL A 474 -37.20 18.63 -0.88
CA VAL A 474 -36.04 19.43 -1.30
C VAL A 474 -35.98 20.75 -0.54
N SER A 475 -37.08 21.50 -0.43
CA SER A 475 -37.11 22.74 0.35
C SER A 475 -36.75 22.50 1.82
N LYS A 476 -37.28 21.44 2.43
CA LYS A 476 -36.98 21.06 3.82
C LYS A 476 -35.48 20.78 4.00
N LEU A 477 -34.90 19.95 3.15
CA LEU A 477 -33.50 19.55 3.26
C LEU A 477 -32.54 20.69 2.89
N ASN A 478 -32.82 21.47 1.84
CA ASN A 478 -32.04 22.66 1.47
C ASN A 478 -32.03 23.69 2.61
N THR A 479 -33.19 23.94 3.23
CA THR A 479 -33.30 24.90 4.35
C THR A 479 -32.55 24.42 5.58
N GLN A 480 -32.71 23.14 5.93
CA GLN A 480 -32.06 22.57 7.11
C GLN A 480 -30.54 22.44 6.96
N LYS A 481 -30.05 22.17 5.74
CA LYS A 481 -28.67 21.72 5.51
C LYS A 481 -27.83 22.69 4.68
N ARG A 482 -28.45 23.69 4.04
CA ARG A 482 -27.79 24.68 3.16
C ARG A 482 -26.99 24.02 2.02
N VAL A 483 -27.52 22.95 1.45
CA VAL A 483 -26.94 22.25 0.29
C VAL A 483 -28.01 22.15 -0.78
N ILE A 484 -27.66 22.43 -2.04
CA ILE A 484 -28.53 22.26 -3.20
C ILE A 484 -28.11 20.96 -3.92
N PRO A 485 -29.04 20.09 -4.34
CA PRO A 485 -28.70 18.85 -5.03
C PRO A 485 -28.33 19.12 -6.50
N LEU A 486 -27.27 18.48 -6.97
CA LEU A 486 -26.81 18.47 -8.36
C LEU A 486 -27.42 17.27 -9.10
N LEU A 487 -28.31 17.55 -10.04
CA LEU A 487 -29.07 16.54 -10.79
C LEU A 487 -28.46 16.31 -12.17
N ASP A 488 -28.39 15.04 -12.58
CA ASP A 488 -28.07 14.74 -13.97
C ASP A 488 -29.18 15.22 -14.92
N GLY A 489 -28.90 15.23 -16.24
CA GLY A 489 -29.82 15.79 -17.23
C GLY A 489 -31.23 15.19 -17.17
N LEU A 490 -31.34 13.86 -17.01
CA LEU A 490 -32.63 13.18 -16.94
C LEU A 490 -33.43 13.54 -15.68
N ALA A 491 -32.78 13.52 -14.51
CA ALA A 491 -33.43 13.89 -13.26
C ALA A 491 -33.80 15.38 -13.24
N TYR A 492 -32.94 16.25 -13.77
CA TYR A 492 -33.20 17.68 -13.86
C TYR A 492 -34.41 17.96 -14.75
N GLU A 493 -34.45 17.40 -15.97
CA GLU A 493 -35.60 17.56 -16.89
C GLU A 493 -36.90 17.05 -16.26
N LYS A 494 -36.85 15.90 -15.58
CA LYS A 494 -38.02 15.38 -14.86
C LYS A 494 -38.47 16.32 -13.74
N ALA A 495 -37.54 16.85 -12.94
CA ALA A 495 -37.87 17.81 -11.87
C ALA A 495 -38.51 19.10 -12.41
N ILE A 496 -37.98 19.65 -13.51
CA ILE A 496 -38.57 20.82 -14.19
C ILE A 496 -39.96 20.49 -14.75
N SER A 497 -40.13 19.31 -15.37
CA SER A 497 -41.44 18.88 -15.88
C SER A 497 -42.50 18.72 -14.77
N LEU A 498 -42.07 18.40 -13.56
CA LEU A 498 -42.90 18.35 -12.36
C LEU A 498 -43.10 19.73 -11.71
N GLY A 499 -42.52 20.80 -12.25
CA GLY A 499 -42.67 22.16 -11.73
C GLY A 499 -41.87 22.43 -10.44
N VAL A 500 -40.73 21.75 -10.25
CA VAL A 500 -39.78 22.07 -9.17
C VAL A 500 -39.01 23.35 -9.55
N PRO A 501 -38.98 24.39 -8.69
CA PRO A 501 -38.22 25.62 -8.97
C PRO A 501 -36.72 25.38 -9.16
N GLU A 502 -36.11 26.06 -10.13
CA GLU A 502 -34.66 25.99 -10.39
C GLU A 502 -33.82 26.46 -9.20
N GLU A 503 -34.35 27.33 -8.34
CA GLU A 503 -33.65 27.77 -7.12
C GLU A 503 -33.41 26.63 -6.10
N LEU A 504 -34.14 25.51 -6.25
CA LEU A 504 -34.07 24.37 -5.34
C LEU A 504 -33.15 23.25 -5.86
N ILE A 505 -32.72 23.29 -7.12
CA ILE A 505 -31.99 22.20 -7.78
C ILE A 505 -30.96 22.75 -8.77
N GLU A 506 -29.80 22.12 -8.91
CA GLU A 506 -28.79 22.48 -9.91
C GLU A 506 -28.62 21.37 -10.95
N ARG A 507 -28.24 21.73 -12.18
CA ARG A 507 -27.92 20.76 -13.24
C ARG A 507 -26.42 20.45 -13.22
N GLU A 508 -26.06 19.17 -13.27
CA GLU A 508 -24.68 18.72 -13.43
C GLU A 508 -24.21 19.07 -14.86
N SER A 509 -23.10 19.82 -14.96
CA SER A 509 -22.55 20.38 -16.20
C SER A 509 -21.76 19.40 -17.05
#